data_AF-A0A2E3XJM2-F1
#
_entry.id   AF-A0A2E3XJM2-F1
#
_cell.length_a   1.000
_cell.length_b   1.000
_cell.length_c   1.000
_cell.angle_alpha   90.00
_cell.angle_beta   90.00
_cell.angle_gamma   90.00
#
_symmetry.space_group_name_H-M   'P 1'
#
loop_
_entity.id
_entity.type
_entity.pdbx_description
1 polymer ?
#
loop_
_entity_poly.entity_id
_entity_poly.type
_entity_poly.pdbx_seq_one_letter_code
_entity_poly.pdbx_strand_id
1 'polypeptide(L)'
;LNFIAGLNGETAESYGMNMNLLRKIKAQGLLLRRINIRQVEGQGFQEVSESAFRDFKTGVRDEIDQPMLEQMLPAGTILRGVWWESNGNRIRLPEHVMDPKHRDPSVHGSSGITFGRQMGAYPILVGVPYLIPLETGSDVMVTGHGKRSISAVETGLDFSNATQQQLEAIPGIGRKAAWRIVSHRAKMSRKGTPPDSLESLFDGAGIQIPGHAKEVFTSDA
;
A
#
# COMPACT_ATOMS: atom_id res chain seq x y z
N LEU A 1 21.42 -1.24 -5.54
CA LEU A 1 22.15 -2.30 -6.26
C LEU A 1 21.47 -2.58 -7.60
N ASN A 2 22.24 -2.87 -8.65
CA ASN A 2 21.73 -3.32 -9.94
C ASN A 2 22.34 -4.69 -10.25
N PHE A 3 21.50 -5.70 -10.44
CA PHE A 3 21.86 -7.02 -10.95
C PHE A 3 21.42 -7.11 -12.41
N ILE A 4 22.29 -7.68 -13.24
CA ILE A 4 22.09 -7.82 -14.68
C ILE A 4 22.33 -9.29 -15.02
N ALA A 5 21.31 -9.95 -15.53
CA ALA A 5 21.35 -11.32 -16.04
C ALA A 5 21.63 -11.34 -17.54
N GLY A 6 22.33 -12.36 -18.03
CA GLY A 6 22.67 -12.56 -19.45
C GLY A 6 24.10 -12.17 -19.82
N LEU A 7 24.96 -11.98 -18.82
CA LEU A 7 26.38 -11.72 -19.05
C LEU A 7 27.13 -13.00 -19.41
N ASN A 8 28.14 -12.89 -20.27
CA ASN A 8 28.92 -14.03 -20.72
C ASN A 8 29.63 -14.71 -19.54
N GLY A 9 29.40 -16.02 -19.39
CA GLY A 9 29.95 -16.83 -18.30
C GLY A 9 29.11 -16.83 -17.02
N GLU A 10 27.90 -16.24 -17.04
CA GLU A 10 26.96 -16.34 -15.92
C GLU A 10 26.39 -17.75 -15.80
N THR A 11 26.35 -18.29 -14.57
CA THR A 11 25.78 -19.61 -14.30
C THR A 11 24.73 -19.53 -13.19
N ALA A 12 24.08 -20.65 -12.88
CA ALA A 12 23.12 -20.71 -11.77
C ALA A 12 23.78 -20.35 -10.42
N GLU A 13 25.06 -20.71 -10.25
CA GLU A 13 25.86 -20.37 -9.08
C GLU A 13 26.02 -18.85 -8.91
N SER A 14 26.10 -18.09 -10.00
CA SER A 14 26.18 -16.62 -9.96
C SER A 14 24.97 -16.00 -9.25
N TYR A 15 23.75 -16.51 -9.51
CA TYR A 15 22.55 -16.07 -8.77
C TYR A 15 22.63 -16.41 -7.28
N GLY A 16 23.20 -17.58 -6.94
CA GLY A 16 23.47 -17.97 -5.56
C GLY A 16 24.42 -16.99 -4.85
N MET A 17 25.50 -16.58 -5.53
CA MET A 17 26.44 -15.57 -4.99
C MET A 17 25.76 -14.21 -4.79
N ASN A 18 24.95 -13.76 -5.76
CA ASN A 18 24.18 -12.53 -5.66
C ASN A 18 23.21 -12.56 -4.47
N MET A 19 22.51 -13.68 -4.26
CA MET A 19 21.62 -13.84 -3.11
C MET A 19 22.39 -13.85 -1.79
N ASN A 20 23.54 -14.53 -1.72
CA ASN A 20 24.38 -14.56 -0.53
C ASN A 20 24.90 -13.17 -0.15
N LEU A 21 25.24 -12.32 -1.12
CA LEU A 21 25.56 -10.91 -0.87
C LEU A 21 24.39 -10.19 -0.20
N LEU A 22 23.18 -10.31 -0.72
CA LEU A 22 22.00 -9.65 -0.16
C LEU A 22 21.68 -10.14 1.25
N ARG A 23 21.77 -11.46 1.48
CA ARG A 23 21.59 -12.05 2.82
C ARG A 23 22.64 -11.54 3.80
N LYS A 24 23.91 -11.39 3.39
CA LYS A 24 24.96 -10.80 4.24
C LYS A 24 24.66 -9.35 4.61
N ILE A 25 24.24 -8.52 3.64
CA ILE A 25 23.86 -7.13 3.90
C ILE A 25 22.71 -7.06 4.90
N LYS A 26 21.66 -7.88 4.70
CA LYS A 26 20.54 -7.99 5.63
C LYS A 26 20.97 -8.45 7.03
N ALA A 27 21.84 -9.46 7.11
CA ALA A 27 22.35 -9.98 8.39
C ALA A 27 23.17 -8.96 9.18
N GLN A 28 23.81 -8.00 8.50
CA GLN A 28 24.52 -6.88 9.12
C GLN A 28 23.57 -5.77 9.60
N GLY A 29 22.26 -5.90 9.42
CA GLY A 29 21.27 -4.88 9.78
C GLY A 29 21.27 -3.67 8.84
N LEU A 30 21.91 -3.77 7.66
CA LEU A 30 21.96 -2.68 6.68
C LEU A 30 20.72 -2.69 5.79
N LEU A 31 20.20 -1.49 5.51
CA LEU A 31 19.06 -1.31 4.61
C LEU A 31 19.52 -0.94 3.20
N LEU A 32 18.88 -1.55 2.20
CA LEU A 32 19.09 -1.23 0.79
C LEU A 32 17.95 -0.36 0.28
N ARG A 33 18.28 0.83 -0.21
CA ARG A 33 17.26 1.74 -0.79
C ARG A 33 16.54 1.15 -2.01
N ARG A 34 17.26 0.40 -2.85
CA ARG A 34 16.71 -0.16 -4.09
C ARG A 34 17.54 -1.33 -4.60
N ILE A 35 16.84 -2.38 -5.03
CA ILE A 35 17.40 -3.50 -5.78
C ILE A 35 16.73 -3.54 -7.16
N ASN A 36 17.54 -3.36 -8.21
CA ASN A 36 17.10 -3.55 -9.59
C ASN A 36 17.62 -4.88 -10.10
N ILE A 37 16.74 -5.63 -10.76
CA ILE A 37 17.10 -6.89 -11.42
C ILE A 37 16.67 -6.73 -12.88
N ARG A 38 17.63 -6.82 -13.79
CA ARG A 38 17.46 -6.62 -15.23
C ARG A 38 17.98 -7.84 -15.98
N GLN A 39 17.48 -8.03 -17.18
CA GLN A 39 17.96 -9.02 -18.15
C GLN A 39 18.42 -8.25 -19.38
N VAL A 40 19.60 -8.60 -19.90
CA VAL A 40 20.05 -8.11 -21.22
C VAL A 40 19.68 -9.13 -22.29
N GLU A 41 19.40 -8.61 -23.48
CA GLU A 41 19.05 -9.38 -24.66
C GLU A 41 19.81 -8.80 -25.85
N GLY A 42 20.22 -9.66 -26.80
CA GLY A 42 20.88 -9.25 -28.03
C GLY A 42 22.15 -10.03 -28.36
N GLN A 43 22.73 -9.73 -29.52
CA GLN A 43 23.93 -10.38 -30.02
C GLN A 43 25.12 -10.13 -29.08
N GLY A 44 25.83 -11.20 -28.72
CA GLY A 44 26.99 -11.14 -27.82
C GLY A 44 26.68 -11.29 -26.33
N PHE A 45 25.40 -11.45 -25.97
CA PHE A 45 24.95 -11.80 -24.62
C PHE A 45 24.54 -13.27 -24.53
N GLN A 46 24.69 -13.83 -23.33
CA GLN A 46 24.33 -15.20 -23.04
C GLN A 46 22.81 -15.32 -22.85
N GLU A 47 22.24 -16.42 -23.33
CA GLU A 47 20.84 -16.76 -23.05
C GLU A 47 20.64 -17.01 -21.54
N VAL A 48 19.57 -16.44 -21.01
CA VAL A 48 19.24 -16.52 -19.58
C VAL A 48 18.30 -17.68 -19.34
N SER A 49 18.65 -18.55 -18.38
CA SER A 49 17.71 -19.55 -17.88
C SER A 49 16.52 -18.85 -17.22
N GLU A 50 15.35 -18.93 -17.84
CA GLU A 50 14.13 -18.28 -17.35
C GLU A 50 13.74 -18.73 -15.95
N SER A 51 13.86 -20.03 -15.66
CA SER A 51 13.55 -20.59 -14.34
C SER A 51 14.50 -20.05 -13.28
N ALA A 52 15.81 -20.19 -13.47
CA ALA A 52 16.80 -19.70 -12.51
C ALA A 52 16.68 -18.19 -12.27
N PHE A 53 16.44 -17.40 -13.32
CA PHE A 53 16.26 -15.96 -13.20
C PHE A 53 14.95 -15.59 -12.47
N ARG A 54 13.86 -16.31 -12.73
CA ARG A 54 12.59 -16.13 -12.02
C ARG A 54 12.72 -16.49 -10.54
N ASP A 55 13.41 -17.58 -10.23
CA ASP A 55 13.62 -18.04 -8.86
C ASP A 55 14.50 -17.05 -8.09
N PHE A 56 15.58 -16.55 -8.70
CA PHE A 56 16.38 -15.46 -8.15
C PHE A 56 15.54 -14.21 -7.89
N LYS A 57 14.76 -13.75 -8.87
CA LYS A 57 13.87 -12.57 -8.69
C LYS A 57 12.92 -12.78 -7.52
N THR A 58 12.25 -13.92 -7.47
CA THR A 58 11.27 -14.25 -6.43
C THR A 58 11.93 -14.30 -5.05
N GLY A 59 13.07 -14.99 -4.94
CA GLY A 59 13.85 -15.03 -3.71
C GLY A 59 14.28 -13.64 -3.23
N VAL A 60 14.69 -12.74 -4.13
CA VAL A 60 15.05 -11.37 -3.74
C VAL A 60 13.82 -10.64 -3.19
N ARG A 61 12.66 -10.81 -3.82
CA ARG A 61 11.44 -10.13 -3.37
C ARG A 61 10.97 -10.61 -2.01
N ASP A 62 11.04 -11.92 -1.78
CA ASP A 62 10.40 -12.55 -0.63
C ASP A 62 11.34 -12.60 0.57
N GLU A 63 12.65 -12.79 0.36
CA GLU A 63 13.62 -12.86 1.45
C GLU A 63 14.24 -11.50 1.80
N ILE A 64 14.30 -10.56 0.86
CA ILE A 64 15.02 -9.29 1.00
C ILE A 64 14.07 -8.09 0.95
N ASP A 65 13.43 -7.81 -0.20
CA ASP A 65 12.67 -6.56 -0.38
C ASP A 65 11.49 -6.45 0.60
N GLN A 66 10.62 -7.48 0.68
CA GLN A 66 9.46 -7.43 1.56
C GLN A 66 9.84 -7.36 3.05
N PRO A 67 10.73 -8.23 3.59
CA PRO A 67 11.12 -8.13 4.99
C PRO A 67 11.82 -6.81 5.36
N MET A 68 12.63 -6.24 4.44
CA MET A 68 13.22 -4.92 4.68
C MET A 68 12.15 -3.82 4.72
N LEU A 69 11.12 -3.92 3.87
CA LEU A 69 10.03 -2.96 3.86
C LEU A 69 9.18 -3.04 5.13
N GLU A 70 8.89 -4.25 5.60
CA GLU A 70 8.20 -4.51 6.87
C GLU A 70 8.99 -3.94 8.06
N GLN A 71 10.31 -4.11 8.08
CA GLN A 71 11.17 -3.54 9.10
C GLN A 71 11.23 -2.00 9.05
N MET A 72 11.29 -1.43 7.84
CA MET A 72 11.43 0.03 7.65
C MET A 72 10.13 0.78 7.92
N LEU A 73 8.98 0.19 7.57
CA LEU A 73 7.66 0.81 7.68
C LEU A 73 6.66 -0.17 8.32
N PRO A 74 6.80 -0.52 9.60
CA PRO A 74 5.89 -1.45 10.27
C PRO A 74 4.40 -1.03 10.15
N ALA A 75 3.48 -1.99 10.23
CA ALA A 75 2.05 -1.68 10.30
C ALA A 75 1.76 -0.73 11.47
N GLY A 76 0.86 0.24 11.26
CA GLY A 76 0.62 1.36 12.18
C GLY A 76 1.52 2.59 11.95
N THR A 77 2.57 2.49 11.14
CA THR A 77 3.39 3.67 10.80
C THR A 77 2.57 4.71 10.05
N ILE A 78 2.66 5.98 10.45
CA ILE A 78 2.04 7.10 9.72
C ILE A 78 3.02 7.68 8.71
N LEU A 79 2.64 7.65 7.43
CA LEU A 79 3.32 8.30 6.33
C LEU A 79 2.59 9.58 5.96
N ARG A 80 3.31 10.70 5.99
CA ARG A 80 2.72 12.02 5.73
C ARG A 80 2.88 12.48 4.29
N GLY A 81 1.90 13.17 3.75
CA GLY A 81 1.98 13.82 2.44
C GLY A 81 2.16 12.85 1.28
N VAL A 82 1.41 11.75 1.26
CA VAL A 82 1.31 10.88 0.10
C VAL A 82 0.48 11.59 -0.97
N TRP A 83 1.05 11.78 -2.16
CA TRP A 83 0.39 12.35 -3.32
C TRP A 83 -0.24 11.26 -4.18
N TRP A 84 -1.53 11.37 -4.48
CA TRP A 84 -2.28 10.38 -5.23
C TRP A 84 -2.14 10.58 -6.75
N GLU A 85 -1.60 9.57 -7.43
CA GLU A 85 -1.14 9.68 -8.82
C GLU A 85 -1.93 8.84 -9.83
N SER A 86 -2.60 7.75 -9.40
CA SER A 86 -3.33 6.88 -10.31
C SER A 86 -4.44 6.08 -9.62
N ASN A 87 -5.54 5.83 -10.34
CA ASN A 87 -6.58 4.89 -9.91
C ASN A 87 -6.48 3.56 -10.70
N GLY A 88 -6.90 2.46 -10.08
CA GLY A 88 -7.01 1.13 -10.69
C GLY A 88 -5.70 0.37 -10.83
N ASN A 89 -4.64 1.02 -11.31
CA ASN A 89 -3.31 0.41 -11.46
C ASN A 89 -2.20 1.34 -10.94
N ARG A 90 -1.02 0.77 -10.70
CA ARG A 90 0.20 1.44 -10.19
C ARG A 90 0.88 2.39 -11.19
N ILE A 91 0.32 2.52 -12.39
CA ILE A 91 0.88 3.32 -13.48
C ILE A 91 -0.07 4.50 -13.69
N ARG A 92 0.49 5.71 -13.68
CA ARG A 92 -0.23 6.91 -14.08
C ARG A 92 -0.45 6.91 -15.58
N LEU A 93 -1.71 6.98 -15.99
CA LEU A 93 -2.15 7.00 -17.38
C LEU A 93 -2.52 8.43 -17.80
N PRO A 94 -2.51 8.77 -19.11
CA PRO A 94 -2.95 10.08 -19.58
C PRO A 94 -4.38 10.44 -19.15
N GLU A 95 -5.29 9.47 -19.09
CA GLU A 95 -6.68 9.68 -18.64
C GLU A 95 -6.77 10.20 -17.19
N HIS A 96 -5.84 9.83 -16.31
CA HIS A 96 -5.78 10.34 -14.93
C HIS A 96 -5.53 11.85 -14.87
N VAL A 97 -5.01 12.43 -15.95
CA VAL A 97 -4.76 13.87 -16.09
C VAL A 97 -5.86 14.55 -16.89
N MET A 98 -6.32 13.91 -17.97
CA MET A 98 -7.23 14.51 -18.95
C MET A 98 -8.70 14.42 -18.55
N ASP A 99 -9.11 13.36 -17.82
CA ASP A 99 -10.48 13.14 -17.42
C ASP A 99 -10.73 13.70 -16.01
N PRO A 100 -11.55 14.76 -15.86
CA PRO A 100 -11.81 15.39 -14.57
C PRO A 100 -12.40 14.45 -13.52
N LYS A 101 -13.05 13.35 -13.93
CA LYS A 101 -13.69 12.40 -12.99
C LYS A 101 -12.71 11.86 -11.95
N HIS A 102 -11.43 11.75 -12.30
CA HIS A 102 -10.40 11.23 -11.40
C HIS A 102 -10.04 12.20 -10.28
N ARG A 103 -10.34 13.48 -10.43
CA ARG A 103 -10.07 14.55 -9.46
C ARG A 103 -11.34 15.04 -8.75
N ASP A 104 -12.49 14.47 -9.12
CA ASP A 104 -13.76 14.84 -8.54
C ASP A 104 -13.82 14.38 -7.06
N PRO A 105 -14.04 15.29 -6.09
CA PRO A 105 -14.13 14.93 -4.67
C PRO A 105 -15.17 13.86 -4.35
N SER A 106 -16.23 13.73 -5.16
CA SER A 106 -17.32 12.77 -4.94
C SER A 106 -16.89 11.31 -5.09
N VAL A 107 -15.74 11.03 -5.71
CA VAL A 107 -15.23 9.64 -5.81
C VAL A 107 -14.63 9.15 -4.49
N HIS A 108 -14.35 10.04 -3.53
CA HIS A 108 -13.64 9.69 -2.30
C HIS A 108 -14.36 8.57 -1.52
N GLY A 109 -13.64 7.50 -1.23
CA GLY A 109 -14.15 6.32 -0.54
C GLY A 109 -15.00 5.39 -1.41
N SER A 110 -15.13 5.63 -2.71
CA SER A 110 -15.80 4.72 -3.65
C SER A 110 -14.98 3.44 -3.92
N SER A 111 -15.63 2.41 -4.46
CA SER A 111 -14.97 1.16 -4.83
C SER A 111 -13.86 1.37 -5.87
N GLY A 112 -12.67 0.88 -5.58
CA GLY A 112 -11.52 0.95 -6.47
C GLY A 112 -10.23 0.81 -5.70
N ILE A 113 -9.11 1.19 -6.32
CA ILE A 113 -7.81 1.27 -5.66
C ILE A 113 -7.14 2.55 -6.13
N THR A 114 -6.47 3.24 -5.21
CA THR A 114 -5.68 4.44 -5.52
C THR A 114 -4.25 4.20 -5.13
N PHE A 115 -3.34 4.65 -5.99
CA PHE A 115 -1.92 4.57 -5.76
C PHE A 115 -1.32 5.97 -5.66
N GLY A 116 -0.34 6.09 -4.77
CA GLY A 116 0.33 7.34 -4.48
C GLY A 116 1.75 7.13 -3.98
N ARG A 117 2.49 8.23 -3.88
CA ARG A 117 3.86 8.26 -3.36
C ARG A 117 4.10 9.58 -2.62
N GLN A 118 4.98 9.57 -1.63
CA GLN A 118 5.51 10.82 -1.08
C GLN A 118 6.39 11.52 -2.13
N MET A 119 6.54 12.84 -1.99
CA MET A 119 7.53 13.58 -2.77
C MET A 119 8.94 13.21 -2.30
N GLY A 120 9.80 12.76 -3.21
CA GLY A 120 11.17 12.38 -2.87
C GLY A 120 11.90 11.65 -3.99
N ALA A 121 13.17 11.33 -3.76
CA ALA A 121 14.03 10.66 -4.76
C ALA A 121 13.71 9.17 -4.95
N TYR A 122 13.29 8.46 -3.88
CA TYR A 122 12.95 7.03 -3.90
C TYR A 122 11.72 6.72 -3.05
N PRO A 123 10.57 7.34 -3.33
CA PRO A 123 9.39 7.14 -2.50
C PRO A 123 8.81 5.74 -2.72
N ILE A 124 8.24 5.18 -1.66
CA ILE A 124 7.58 3.88 -1.68
C ILE A 124 6.22 4.03 -2.35
N LEU A 125 5.85 3.05 -3.19
CA LEU A 125 4.51 2.97 -3.75
C LEU A 125 3.52 2.59 -2.64
N VAL A 126 2.53 3.45 -2.45
CA VAL A 126 1.42 3.26 -1.50
C VAL A 126 0.17 2.91 -2.28
N GLY A 127 -0.57 1.89 -1.84
CA GLY A 127 -1.87 1.51 -2.39
C GLY A 127 -2.96 1.53 -1.32
N VAL A 128 -4.11 2.10 -1.63
CA VAL A 128 -5.27 2.20 -0.73
C VAL A 128 -6.50 1.60 -1.42
N PRO A 129 -7.28 0.70 -0.78
CA PRO A 129 -8.32 -0.09 -1.44
C PRO A 129 -9.66 0.66 -1.60
N TYR A 130 -9.59 1.93 -1.98
CA TYR A 130 -10.72 2.76 -2.38
C TYR A 130 -10.25 3.93 -3.26
N LEU A 131 -11.19 4.62 -3.89
CA LEU A 131 -10.88 5.79 -4.71
C LEU A 131 -10.61 7.02 -3.83
N ILE A 132 -9.52 7.71 -4.13
CA ILE A 132 -9.18 9.01 -3.58
C ILE A 132 -9.02 9.96 -4.78
N PRO A 133 -9.53 11.20 -4.71
CA PRO A 133 -9.34 12.17 -5.78
C PRO A 133 -7.86 12.36 -6.08
N LEU A 134 -7.47 12.16 -7.34
CA LEU A 134 -6.08 12.32 -7.77
C LEU A 134 -5.65 13.78 -7.68
N GLU A 135 -4.33 13.99 -7.64
CA GLU A 135 -3.73 15.32 -7.40
C GLU A 135 -4.10 15.92 -6.04
N THR A 136 -4.33 15.07 -5.05
CA THR A 136 -4.49 15.48 -3.66
C THR A 136 -3.41 14.80 -2.80
N GLY A 137 -3.17 15.40 -1.64
CA GLY A 137 -2.23 14.88 -0.63
C GLY A 137 -2.99 14.44 0.62
N SER A 138 -2.59 13.31 1.19
CA SER A 138 -3.12 12.83 2.47
C SER A 138 -2.04 12.14 3.30
N ASP A 139 -2.29 12.08 4.60
CA ASP A 139 -1.52 11.24 5.52
C ASP A 139 -2.17 9.86 5.58
N VAL A 140 -1.35 8.81 5.69
CA VAL A 140 -1.82 7.43 5.65
C VAL A 140 -1.16 6.59 6.72
N MET A 141 -1.89 5.61 7.25
CA MET A 141 -1.37 4.58 8.14
C MET A 141 -1.08 3.31 7.34
N VAL A 142 0.10 2.72 7.54
CA VAL A 142 0.48 1.45 6.92
C VAL A 142 -0.36 0.30 7.50
N THR A 143 -0.99 -0.48 6.63
CA THR A 143 -1.85 -1.63 7.01
C THR A 143 -1.26 -2.97 6.59
N GLY A 144 -0.30 -2.97 5.66
CA GLY A 144 0.41 -4.17 5.25
C GLY A 144 1.43 -3.91 4.14
N HIS A 145 2.04 -4.99 3.67
CA HIS A 145 3.19 -4.93 2.78
C HIS A 145 3.00 -5.85 1.59
N GLY A 146 3.30 -5.34 0.41
CA GLY A 146 3.58 -6.15 -0.78
C GLY A 146 5.08 -6.26 -1.00
N LYS A 147 5.46 -6.96 -2.08
CA LYS A 147 6.86 -7.22 -2.42
C LYS A 147 7.73 -5.95 -2.55
N ARG A 148 7.16 -4.81 -2.94
CA ARG A 148 7.85 -3.50 -3.07
C ARG A 148 6.89 -2.31 -2.96
N SER A 149 5.82 -2.49 -2.22
CA SER A 149 4.77 -1.49 -2.04
C SER A 149 4.15 -1.71 -0.67
N ILE A 150 3.47 -0.71 -0.16
CA ILE A 150 2.70 -0.83 1.07
C ILE A 150 1.21 -0.69 0.76
N SER A 151 0.41 -1.40 1.54
CA SER A 151 -1.03 -1.15 1.67
C SER A 151 -1.23 -0.16 2.81
N ALA A 152 -2.18 0.75 2.65
CA ALA A 152 -2.46 1.76 3.65
C ALA A 152 -3.96 2.13 3.71
N VAL A 153 -4.29 2.96 4.69
CA VAL A 153 -5.58 3.67 4.83
C VAL A 153 -5.28 5.12 5.18
N GLU A 154 -6.08 6.07 4.67
CA GLU A 154 -5.93 7.49 5.04
C GLU A 154 -6.18 7.68 6.53
N THR A 155 -5.44 8.59 7.16
CA THR A 155 -5.74 9.08 8.50
C THR A 155 -6.58 10.35 8.44
N GLY A 156 -7.26 10.66 9.53
CA GLY A 156 -8.16 11.82 9.59
C GLY A 156 -9.45 11.59 8.81
N LEU A 157 -9.92 10.35 8.74
CA LEU A 157 -11.24 10.04 8.21
C LEU A 157 -12.33 10.50 9.19
N ASP A 158 -13.40 11.08 8.67
CA ASP A 158 -14.58 11.40 9.46
C ASP A 158 -15.42 10.13 9.69
N PHE A 159 -15.54 9.70 10.96
CA PHE A 159 -16.32 8.51 11.32
C PHE A 159 -17.81 8.61 10.94
N SER A 160 -18.35 9.83 10.88
CA SER A 160 -19.74 10.10 10.52
C SER A 160 -20.01 9.89 9.03
N ASN A 161 -18.99 10.05 8.18
CA ASN A 161 -19.14 9.97 6.73
C ASN A 161 -18.33 8.83 6.08
N ALA A 162 -17.40 8.20 6.81
CA ALA A 162 -16.52 7.14 6.27
C ALA A 162 -17.30 6.06 5.52
N THR A 163 -16.90 5.76 4.29
CA THR A 163 -17.56 4.76 3.45
C THR A 163 -17.28 3.34 3.94
N GLN A 164 -18.05 2.37 3.44
CA GLN A 164 -17.78 0.97 3.74
C GLN A 164 -16.35 0.56 3.33
N GLN A 165 -15.85 1.04 2.18
CA GLN A 165 -14.54 0.67 1.66
C GLN A 165 -13.42 1.28 2.49
N GLN A 166 -13.60 2.51 2.97
CA GLN A 166 -12.68 3.14 3.93
C GLN A 166 -12.62 2.36 5.24
N LEU A 167 -13.77 1.93 5.77
CA LEU A 167 -13.83 1.11 6.98
C LEU A 167 -13.16 -0.26 6.77
N GLU A 168 -13.40 -0.94 5.64
CA GLU A 168 -12.78 -2.23 5.30
C GLU A 168 -11.25 -2.15 5.17
N ALA A 169 -10.69 -0.98 4.90
CA ALA A 169 -9.25 -0.78 4.81
C ALA A 169 -8.56 -0.80 6.18
N ILE A 170 -9.32 -0.61 7.27
CA ILE A 170 -8.79 -0.57 8.64
C ILE A 170 -8.52 -2.01 9.12
N PRO A 171 -7.30 -2.33 9.59
CA PRO A 171 -6.98 -3.63 10.16
C PRO A 171 -7.97 -4.00 11.29
N GLY A 172 -8.58 -5.17 11.17
CA GLY A 172 -9.58 -5.67 12.12
C GLY A 172 -11.04 -5.41 11.73
N ILE A 173 -11.32 -4.59 10.71
CA ILE A 173 -12.68 -4.36 10.21
C ILE A 173 -12.89 -5.12 8.90
N GLY A 174 -13.57 -6.28 8.98
CA GLY A 174 -14.00 -7.00 7.78
C GLY A 174 -15.25 -6.40 7.14
N ARG A 175 -15.56 -6.82 5.91
CA ARG A 175 -16.76 -6.42 5.15
C ARG A 175 -18.07 -6.45 5.94
N LYS A 176 -18.31 -7.53 6.70
CA LYS A 176 -19.52 -7.67 7.53
C LYS A 176 -19.57 -6.63 8.66
N ALA A 177 -18.42 -6.33 9.25
CA ALA A 177 -18.30 -5.34 10.31
C ALA A 177 -18.51 -3.92 9.74
N ALA A 178 -17.84 -3.58 8.64
CA ALA A 178 -18.01 -2.32 7.93
C ALA A 178 -19.49 -2.08 7.54
N TRP A 179 -20.14 -3.09 6.97
CA TRP A 179 -21.57 -3.01 6.62
C TRP A 179 -22.47 -2.75 7.83
N ARG A 180 -22.19 -3.39 8.98
CA ARG A 180 -22.93 -3.17 10.24
C ARG A 180 -22.78 -1.73 10.73
N ILE A 181 -21.56 -1.18 10.70
CA ILE A 181 -21.27 0.21 11.09
C ILE A 181 -22.07 1.17 10.21
N VAL A 182 -21.97 1.04 8.88
CA VAL A 182 -22.70 1.90 7.93
C VAL A 182 -24.22 1.77 8.11
N SER A 183 -24.72 0.55 8.26
CA SER A 183 -26.15 0.29 8.48
C SER A 183 -26.66 0.89 9.79
N HIS A 184 -25.87 0.80 10.86
CA HIS A 184 -26.21 1.37 12.16
C HIS A 184 -26.25 2.90 12.09
N ARG A 185 -25.22 3.51 11.48
CA ARG A 185 -25.13 4.95 11.24
C ARG A 185 -26.31 5.50 10.45
N ALA A 186 -26.71 4.82 9.37
CA ALA A 186 -27.87 5.20 8.57
C ALA A 186 -29.19 5.12 9.36
N LYS A 187 -29.35 4.12 10.24
CA LYS A 187 -30.52 4.01 11.13
C LYS A 187 -30.57 5.14 12.15
N MET A 188 -29.43 5.50 12.74
CA MET A 188 -29.29 6.58 13.71
C MET A 188 -29.60 7.96 13.09
N SER A 189 -29.04 8.23 11.91
CA SER A 189 -29.32 9.46 11.16
C SER A 189 -30.82 9.59 10.81
N ARG A 190 -31.49 8.50 10.40
CA ARG A 190 -32.95 8.49 10.16
C ARG A 190 -33.79 8.78 11.41
N LYS A 191 -33.25 8.52 12.61
CA LYS A 191 -33.91 8.80 13.90
C LYS A 191 -33.60 10.20 14.43
N GLY A 192 -32.76 10.98 13.74
CA GLY A 192 -32.36 12.33 14.19
C GLY A 192 -31.35 12.33 15.33
N THR A 193 -30.74 11.18 15.65
CA THR A 193 -29.73 11.02 16.70
C THR A 193 -28.45 10.48 16.04
N PRO A 194 -27.61 11.31 15.41
CA PRO A 194 -26.32 10.85 14.87
C PRO A 194 -25.40 10.35 15.99
N PRO A 195 -24.39 9.51 15.69
CA PRO A 195 -23.42 9.08 16.68
C PRO A 195 -22.56 10.26 17.15
N ASP A 196 -22.45 10.45 18.46
CA ASP A 196 -21.72 11.58 19.06
C ASP A 196 -20.20 11.30 19.21
N SER A 197 -19.80 10.03 19.10
CA SER A 197 -18.41 9.58 19.25
C SER A 197 -18.13 8.29 18.49
N LEU A 198 -16.85 8.04 18.22
CA LEU A 198 -16.38 6.79 17.63
C LEU A 198 -16.81 5.58 18.48
N GLU A 199 -16.68 5.68 19.80
CA GLU A 199 -17.09 4.66 20.75
C GLU A 199 -18.59 4.34 20.61
N SER A 200 -19.45 5.36 20.61
CA SER A 200 -20.90 5.16 20.48
C SER A 200 -21.28 4.44 19.18
N LEU A 201 -20.59 4.75 18.08
CA LEU A 201 -20.84 4.15 16.77
C LEU A 201 -20.47 2.66 16.77
N PHE A 202 -19.30 2.32 17.32
CA PHE A 202 -18.79 0.96 17.34
C PHE A 202 -19.55 0.08 18.34
N ASP A 203 -19.85 0.60 19.53
CA ASP A 203 -20.66 -0.08 20.55
C ASP A 203 -22.09 -0.32 20.04
N GLY A 204 -22.72 0.68 19.43
CA GLY A 204 -24.05 0.56 18.84
C GLY A 204 -24.09 -0.41 17.65
N ALA A 205 -22.98 -0.53 16.92
CA ALA A 205 -22.81 -1.56 15.89
C ALA A 205 -22.47 -2.94 16.46
N GLY A 206 -22.14 -3.05 17.75
CA GLY A 206 -21.74 -4.28 18.45
C GLY A 206 -20.38 -4.82 18.00
N ILE A 207 -19.42 -3.93 17.77
CA ILE A 207 -18.07 -4.24 17.26
C ILE A 207 -17.04 -3.60 18.19
N GLN A 208 -16.05 -4.38 18.64
CA GLN A 208 -14.94 -3.80 19.39
C GLN A 208 -14.07 -2.95 18.47
N ILE A 209 -13.68 -1.76 18.94
CA ILE A 209 -12.79 -0.86 18.20
C ILE A 209 -11.43 -1.55 18.02
N PRO A 210 -10.97 -1.78 16.77
CA PRO A 210 -9.62 -2.30 16.54
C PRO A 210 -8.56 -1.32 17.04
N GLY A 211 -7.41 -1.83 17.51
CA GLY A 211 -6.37 -1.01 18.14
C GLY A 211 -5.96 0.22 17.33
N HIS A 212 -5.71 0.04 16.03
CA HIS A 212 -5.30 1.12 15.13
C HIS A 212 -6.45 1.99 14.61
N ALA A 213 -7.72 1.65 14.87
CA ALA A 213 -8.84 2.40 14.31
C ALA A 213 -8.87 3.85 14.83
N LYS A 214 -8.44 4.09 16.07
CA LYS A 214 -8.38 5.44 16.65
C LYS A 214 -7.37 6.36 15.94
N GLU A 215 -6.32 5.80 15.35
CA GLU A 215 -5.30 6.54 14.60
C GLU A 215 -5.80 6.93 13.20
N VAL A 216 -6.83 6.24 12.70
CA VAL A 216 -7.42 6.46 11.37
C VAL A 216 -8.46 7.57 11.36
N PHE A 217 -9.25 7.69 12.42
CA PHE A 217 -10.33 8.69 12.49
C PHE A 217 -9.84 10.02 13.09
N THR A 218 -10.45 11.13 12.68
CA THR A 218 -10.27 12.40 13.40
C THR A 218 -10.83 12.29 14.82
N SER A 219 -10.11 12.84 15.79
CA SER A 219 -10.55 12.88 17.20
C SER A 219 -11.56 14.00 17.47
N ASP A 220 -11.80 14.89 16.51
CA ASP A 220 -12.64 16.07 16.67
C ASP A 220 -13.74 16.10 15.60
N ALA A 221 -14.98 16.27 16.05
CA ALA A 221 -16.12 16.79 15.31
C ALA A 221 -16.49 18.16 15.91
#